data_AF-A0AAD7K9H1-F1
#
_entry.id   AF-A0AAD7K9H1-F1
#
_cell.length_a   1.000
_cell.length_b   1.000
_cell.length_c   1.000
_cell.angle_alpha   90.00
_cell.angle_beta   90.00
_cell.angle_gamma   90.00
#
_symmetry.space_group_name_H-M   'P 1'
#
loop_
_entity.id
_entity.type
_entity.pdbx_description
1 polymer ?
#
loop_
_entity_poly.entity_id
_entity_poly.type
_entity_poly.pdbx_seq_one_letter_code
_entity_poly.pdbx_strand_id
1 'polypeptide(L)'
;MCMEALGYAALLGFGAIPAMSLMCHLPPSADFILKLALLDPNFNFHALVLPPITSDIRTLLLGFDGRSFNGAFTLTSVGQTAAKTLACLALPHLTLLEIVSEEYPNLTWPQPEFLALAARSSFHSHLLRLHLWHVVITEAELLECLAVRPSLEQLTISDHLAEYNGGTEVQMVTERLFAALTLPAATDSTPDADADTTPPLVPRLTSFGCQTLLKFNDAVFLDFLLSRWVAVERDKSAYSDDFVDAEVWWLPGHQRELDPNVCARLNELDGIRVAFGPADDSELGEEAEAESLSG
;
A
#
# COMPACT_ATOMS: atom_id res chain seq x y z
N MET A 1 -24.69 -2.63 -10.86
CA MET A 1 -24.90 -4.04 -10.44
C MET A 1 -23.60 -4.75 -10.74
N CYS A 2 -22.59 -4.51 -9.88
CA CYS A 2 -21.30 -5.21 -9.95
C CYS A 2 -21.55 -6.61 -9.40
N MET A 3 -21.32 -7.64 -10.22
CA MET A 3 -21.18 -8.98 -9.66
C MET A 3 -19.78 -9.02 -9.04
N GLU A 4 -19.71 -8.91 -7.72
CA GLU A 4 -18.54 -9.36 -6.98
C GLU A 4 -18.42 -10.87 -7.20
N ALA A 5 -17.62 -11.26 -8.18
CA ALA A 5 -17.12 -12.62 -8.22
C ALA A 5 -16.03 -12.71 -7.14
N LEU A 6 -16.44 -12.89 -5.88
CA LEU A 6 -15.56 -13.24 -4.77
C LEU A 6 -14.96 -14.63 -5.07
N GLY A 7 -13.92 -14.62 -5.89
CA GLY A 7 -13.08 -15.76 -6.14
C GLY A 7 -12.18 -15.98 -4.93
N TYR A 8 -12.75 -16.47 -3.83
CA TYR A 8 -11.95 -17.04 -2.75
C TYR A 8 -11.29 -18.31 -3.27
N ALA A 9 -10.15 -18.16 -3.92
CA ALA A 9 -9.21 -19.25 -4.10
C ALA A 9 -8.45 -19.42 -2.78
N ALA A 10 -9.15 -19.89 -1.75
CA ALA A 10 -8.47 -20.40 -0.57
C ALA A 10 -7.62 -21.58 -1.03
N LEU A 11 -6.30 -21.44 -0.98
CA LEU A 11 -5.32 -22.51 -1.28
C LEU A 11 -5.33 -23.63 -0.22
N LEU A 12 -6.45 -23.81 0.46
CA LEU A 12 -6.72 -24.84 1.44
C LEU A 12 -7.03 -26.16 0.68
N GLY A 13 -5.97 -26.80 0.16
CA GLY A 13 -6.00 -28.22 -0.21
C GLY A 13 -6.00 -28.58 -1.70
N PHE A 14 -6.16 -27.64 -2.63
CA PHE A 14 -6.15 -27.95 -4.09
C PHE A 14 -4.81 -27.65 -4.82
N GLY A 15 -3.79 -27.17 -4.10
CA GLY A 15 -2.49 -26.80 -4.66
C GLY A 15 -2.49 -25.42 -5.35
N ALA A 16 -1.32 -24.81 -5.52
CA ALA A 16 -1.18 -23.46 -6.11
C ALA A 16 -1.62 -23.36 -7.59
N ILE A 17 -1.55 -24.48 -8.30
CA ILE A 17 -1.67 -24.54 -9.76
C ILE A 17 -3.10 -24.25 -10.24
N PRO A 18 -4.16 -24.86 -9.66
CA PRO A 18 -5.53 -24.58 -10.09
C PRO A 18 -5.96 -23.14 -9.83
N ALA A 19 -5.54 -22.52 -8.72
CA ALA A 19 -5.88 -21.13 -8.39
C ALA A 19 -5.27 -20.15 -9.40
N MET A 20 -3.98 -20.30 -9.69
CA MET A 20 -3.27 -19.49 -10.68
C MET A 20 -3.81 -19.71 -12.10
N SER A 21 -4.19 -20.95 -12.44
CA SER A 21 -4.88 -21.24 -13.72
C SER A 21 -6.27 -20.61 -13.80
N LEU A 22 -6.98 -20.48 -12.67
CA LEU A 22 -8.28 -19.84 -12.61
C LEU A 22 -8.20 -18.34 -12.94
N MET A 23 -7.10 -17.67 -12.53
CA MET A 23 -6.85 -16.25 -12.81
C MET A 23 -6.78 -15.94 -14.32
N CYS A 24 -6.31 -16.88 -15.13
CA CYS A 24 -6.25 -16.74 -16.59
C CYS A 24 -7.64 -16.79 -17.26
N HIS A 25 -8.68 -17.17 -16.53
CA HIS A 25 -10.04 -17.33 -17.04
C HIS A 25 -11.04 -16.36 -16.40
N LEU A 26 -10.59 -15.44 -15.56
CA LEU A 26 -11.45 -14.44 -14.95
C LEU A 26 -11.95 -13.43 -15.98
N PRO A 27 -13.21 -12.95 -15.85
CA PRO A 27 -13.72 -11.92 -16.71
C PRO A 27 -12.98 -10.58 -16.47
N PRO A 28 -12.87 -9.72 -17.51
CA PRO A 28 -12.05 -8.50 -17.52
C PRO A 28 -12.51 -7.34 -16.61
N SER A 29 -13.34 -7.62 -15.61
CA SER A 29 -13.89 -6.60 -14.71
C SER A 29 -14.11 -7.13 -13.29
N ALA A 30 -13.57 -8.30 -12.97
CA ALA A 30 -13.67 -8.85 -11.63
C ALA A 30 -12.61 -8.21 -10.72
N ASP A 31 -13.05 -7.72 -9.56
CA ASP A 31 -12.16 -7.58 -8.41
C ASP A 31 -11.71 -8.97 -7.97
N PHE A 32 -10.41 -9.14 -7.75
CA PHE A 32 -9.84 -10.44 -7.43
C PHE A 32 -9.07 -10.39 -6.12
N ILE A 33 -9.61 -11.08 -5.12
CA ILE A 33 -8.96 -11.25 -3.84
C ILE A 33 -8.15 -12.54 -3.88
N LEU A 34 -6.82 -12.42 -3.92
CA LEU A 34 -5.93 -13.56 -3.79
C LEU A 34 -5.40 -13.63 -2.35
N LYS A 35 -6.22 -14.18 -1.45
CA LYS A 35 -5.72 -14.54 -0.12
C LYS A 35 -4.80 -15.75 -0.25
N LEU A 36 -3.49 -15.51 -0.27
CA LEU A 36 -2.48 -16.57 -0.20
C LEU A 36 -2.37 -17.05 1.26
N ALA A 37 -3.41 -17.73 1.75
CA ALA A 37 -3.28 -18.54 2.94
C ALA A 37 -2.21 -19.60 2.66
N LEU A 38 -1.16 -19.61 3.48
CA LEU A 38 0.09 -20.36 3.29
C LEU A 38 -0.13 -21.71 2.60
N LEU A 39 0.50 -21.85 1.43
CA LEU A 39 0.74 -23.15 0.83
C LEU A 39 1.56 -24.00 1.81
N ASP A 40 1.18 -25.27 1.92
CA ASP A 40 1.89 -26.31 2.69
C ASP A 40 3.42 -26.10 2.60
N PRO A 41 4.17 -26.11 3.73
CA PRO A 41 5.63 -25.93 3.72
C PRO A 41 6.35 -26.96 2.84
N ASN A 42 5.72 -28.11 2.60
CA ASN A 42 6.22 -29.15 1.71
C ASN A 42 5.88 -28.88 0.23
N PHE A 43 5.07 -27.86 -0.04
CA PHE A 43 4.73 -27.43 -1.40
C PHE A 43 5.94 -26.72 -2.01
N ASN A 44 6.73 -27.51 -2.73
CA ASN A 44 7.96 -27.05 -3.32
C ASN A 44 7.68 -26.15 -4.54
N PHE A 45 7.50 -24.85 -4.28
CA PHE A 45 7.37 -23.83 -5.32
C PHE A 45 8.54 -23.82 -6.31
N HIS A 46 9.72 -24.36 -5.96
CA HIS A 46 10.85 -24.41 -6.90
C HIS A 46 10.59 -25.26 -8.14
N ALA A 47 9.61 -26.16 -8.11
CA ALA A 47 9.23 -26.98 -9.26
C ALA A 47 8.15 -26.33 -10.14
N LEU A 48 7.56 -25.22 -9.69
CA LEU A 48 6.41 -24.61 -10.34
C LEU A 48 6.84 -23.46 -11.24
N VAL A 49 7.02 -23.78 -12.53
CA VAL A 49 7.06 -22.76 -13.58
C VAL A 49 5.62 -22.28 -13.80
N LEU A 50 5.24 -21.23 -13.08
CA LEU A 50 3.95 -20.59 -13.30
C LEU A 50 4.02 -19.82 -14.62
N PRO A 51 3.08 -20.04 -15.56
CA PRO A 51 2.99 -19.17 -16.72
C PRO A 51 2.71 -17.73 -16.26
N PRO A 52 3.20 -16.70 -16.99
CA PRO A 52 2.88 -15.32 -16.68
C PRO A 52 1.37 -15.13 -16.64
N ILE A 53 0.84 -14.64 -15.52
CA ILE A 53 -0.58 -14.33 -15.43
C ILE A 53 -0.80 -12.96 -16.05
N THR A 54 -1.34 -12.96 -17.26
CA THR A 54 -1.77 -11.78 -18.01
C THR A 54 -3.29 -11.71 -17.96
N SER A 55 -3.82 -11.16 -16.87
CA SER A 55 -5.26 -11.03 -16.64
C SER A 55 -5.63 -9.56 -16.54
N ASP A 56 -6.88 -9.22 -16.86
CA ASP A 56 -7.43 -7.86 -16.75
C ASP A 56 -7.94 -7.60 -15.32
N ILE A 57 -7.10 -7.97 -14.35
CA ILE A 57 -7.34 -7.76 -12.93
C ILE A 57 -7.05 -6.30 -12.60
N ARG A 58 -8.05 -5.63 -12.00
CA ARG A 58 -7.95 -4.22 -11.60
C ARG A 58 -7.60 -4.03 -10.13
N THR A 59 -7.91 -5.03 -9.31
CA THR A 59 -7.74 -5.02 -7.86
C THR A 59 -7.09 -6.34 -7.49
N LEU A 60 -5.92 -6.27 -6.86
CA LEU A 60 -5.21 -7.44 -6.34
C LEU A 60 -4.91 -7.21 -4.87
N LEU A 61 -5.48 -8.07 -4.04
CA LEU A 61 -5.16 -8.14 -2.61
C LEU A 61 -4.34 -9.40 -2.37
N LEU A 62 -3.15 -9.24 -1.79
CA LEU A 62 -2.22 -10.29 -1.41
C LEU A 62 -2.10 -10.33 0.12
N GLY A 63 -2.86 -11.23 0.74
CA GLY A 63 -2.70 -11.55 2.15
C GLY A 63 -1.63 -12.61 2.35
N PHE A 64 -0.66 -12.35 3.22
CA PHE A 64 0.33 -13.30 3.68
C PHE A 64 0.09 -13.58 5.16
N ASP A 65 -0.34 -14.80 5.47
CA ASP A 65 -0.47 -15.25 6.84
C ASP A 65 0.86 -15.83 7.32
N GLY A 66 1.34 -15.41 8.49
CA GLY A 66 2.55 -15.94 9.13
C GLY A 66 2.29 -17.17 10.00
N ARG A 67 1.02 -17.54 10.26
CA ARG A 67 0.63 -18.65 11.15
C ARG A 67 1.23 -19.95 10.67
N SER A 68 2.25 -20.42 11.39
CA SER A 68 2.64 -21.81 11.27
C SER A 68 1.55 -22.67 11.89
N PHE A 69 0.82 -23.43 11.07
CA PHE A 69 -0.12 -24.45 11.55
C PHE A 69 0.52 -25.48 12.49
N ASN A 70 1.86 -25.53 12.61
CA ASN A 70 2.59 -26.47 13.48
C ASN A 70 3.93 -25.91 14.06
N GLY A 71 4.09 -24.59 14.19
CA GLY A 71 5.28 -23.97 14.83
C GLY A 71 6.63 -24.16 14.11
N ALA A 72 6.67 -24.57 12.85
CA ALA A 72 7.89 -24.89 12.10
C ALA A 72 8.19 -23.98 10.90
N PHE A 73 7.39 -22.95 10.64
CA PHE A 73 7.65 -22.02 9.54
C PHE A 73 8.62 -20.91 9.94
N THR A 74 9.59 -20.62 9.07
CA THR A 74 10.51 -19.50 9.22
C THR A 74 10.11 -18.34 8.30
N LEU A 75 10.26 -17.11 8.77
CA LEU A 75 10.12 -15.84 8.02
C LEU A 75 10.57 -15.88 6.56
N THR A 76 11.70 -16.53 6.34
CA THR A 76 12.35 -16.66 5.04
C THR A 76 11.43 -17.28 3.98
N SER A 77 10.53 -18.18 4.38
CA SER A 77 9.60 -18.84 3.46
C SER A 77 8.46 -17.93 2.98
N VAL A 78 7.97 -17.02 3.83
CA VAL A 78 6.88 -16.08 3.50
C VAL A 78 7.38 -15.03 2.51
N GLY A 79 8.52 -14.40 2.80
CA GLY A 79 9.16 -13.45 1.89
C GLY A 79 9.51 -14.06 0.53
N GLN A 80 10.01 -15.30 0.50
CA GLN A 80 10.25 -16.03 -0.75
C GLN A 80 8.97 -16.31 -1.54
N THR A 81 7.86 -16.60 -0.85
CA THR A 81 6.57 -16.84 -1.49
C THR A 81 6.04 -15.55 -2.10
N ALA A 82 6.10 -14.43 -1.37
CA ALA A 82 5.75 -13.11 -1.90
C ALA A 82 6.57 -12.74 -3.14
N ALA A 83 7.90 -12.90 -3.07
CA ALA A 83 8.80 -12.65 -4.18
C ALA A 83 8.42 -13.49 -5.42
N LYS A 84 8.23 -14.80 -5.26
CA LYS A 84 7.86 -15.71 -6.35
C LYS A 84 6.49 -15.35 -6.94
N THR A 85 5.51 -15.03 -6.11
CA THR A 85 4.18 -14.59 -6.56
C THR A 85 4.33 -13.37 -7.46
N LEU A 86 5.00 -12.31 -6.98
CA LEU A 86 5.18 -11.07 -7.76
C LEU A 86 5.99 -11.31 -9.03
N ALA A 87 6.98 -12.20 -9.01
CA ALA A 87 7.78 -12.56 -10.19
C ALA A 87 6.95 -13.18 -11.32
N CYS A 88 5.84 -13.85 -11.00
CA CYS A 88 4.99 -14.53 -11.97
C CYS A 88 3.81 -13.68 -12.50
N LEU A 89 3.61 -12.49 -11.96
CA LEU A 89 2.50 -11.61 -12.33
C LEU A 89 2.87 -10.64 -13.48
N ALA A 90 1.88 -10.32 -14.32
CA ALA A 90 1.92 -9.26 -15.32
C ALA A 90 0.51 -8.68 -15.51
N LEU A 91 0.20 -7.58 -14.81
CA LEU A 91 -1.17 -7.09 -14.61
C LEU A 91 -1.32 -5.68 -15.20
N PRO A 92 -1.48 -5.54 -16.53
CA PRO A 92 -1.42 -4.25 -17.25
C PRO A 92 -2.60 -3.30 -16.97
N HIS A 93 -3.58 -3.74 -16.19
CA HIS A 93 -4.78 -2.99 -15.85
C HIS A 93 -4.96 -2.84 -14.33
N LEU A 94 -3.93 -3.17 -13.55
CA LEU A 94 -4.00 -3.15 -12.09
C LEU A 94 -4.03 -1.72 -11.55
N THR A 95 -5.17 -1.32 -10.99
CA THR A 95 -5.37 -0.01 -10.40
C THR A 95 -5.18 0.02 -8.88
N LEU A 96 -5.39 -1.11 -8.20
CA LEU A 96 -5.17 -1.26 -6.76
C LEU A 96 -4.30 -2.50 -6.51
N LEU A 97 -3.22 -2.29 -5.78
CA LEU A 97 -2.41 -3.35 -5.20
C LEU A 97 -2.38 -3.19 -3.69
N GLU A 98 -2.85 -4.22 -3.00
CA GLU A 98 -2.82 -4.29 -1.55
C GLU A 98 -2.03 -5.52 -1.13
N ILE A 99 -1.07 -5.31 -0.23
CA ILE A 99 -0.24 -6.35 0.34
C ILE A 99 -0.34 -6.23 1.85
N VAL A 100 -0.82 -7.30 2.48
CA VAL A 100 -1.08 -7.38 3.92
C VAL A 100 -0.30 -8.54 4.51
N SER A 101 0.38 -8.30 5.63
CA SER A 101 0.85 -9.36 6.52
C SER A 101 -0.11 -9.44 7.71
N GLU A 102 -0.96 -10.46 7.75
CA GLU A 102 -2.00 -10.55 8.80
C GLU A 102 -1.40 -10.90 10.17
N GLU A 103 -0.20 -11.49 10.20
CA GLU A 103 0.45 -11.89 11.43
C GLU A 103 1.96 -11.68 11.42
N TYR A 104 2.50 -11.66 12.65
CA TYR A 104 3.91 -11.59 12.92
C TYR A 104 4.59 -12.94 12.74
N PRO A 105 5.86 -12.92 12.35
CA PRO A 105 6.67 -11.73 12.04
C PRO A 105 6.39 -11.14 10.65
N ASN A 106 6.56 -9.83 10.52
CA ASN A 106 6.15 -9.07 9.33
C ASN A 106 6.83 -9.51 8.03
N LEU A 107 6.10 -9.40 6.92
CA LEU A 107 6.61 -9.65 5.57
C LEU A 107 7.74 -8.68 5.22
N THR A 108 8.93 -9.20 4.95
CA THR A 108 10.01 -8.40 4.33
C THR A 108 9.67 -8.09 2.88
N TRP A 109 9.79 -6.83 2.48
CA TRP A 109 9.43 -6.35 1.16
C TRP A 109 10.32 -6.93 0.04
N PRO A 110 9.74 -7.66 -0.95
CA PRO A 110 10.48 -8.19 -2.08
C PRO A 110 10.72 -7.11 -3.16
N GLN A 111 11.58 -6.13 -2.86
CA GLN A 111 11.84 -4.96 -3.71
C GLN A 111 12.15 -5.31 -5.19
N PRO A 112 13.08 -6.23 -5.52
CA PRO A 112 13.43 -6.50 -6.92
C PRO A 112 12.25 -7.04 -7.74
N GLU A 113 11.48 -7.96 -7.15
CA GLU A 113 10.35 -8.60 -7.80
C GLU A 113 9.18 -7.63 -7.96
N PHE A 114 8.97 -6.74 -6.97
CA PHE A 114 8.01 -5.65 -7.10
C PHE A 114 8.37 -4.71 -8.26
N LEU A 115 9.62 -4.22 -8.32
CA LEU A 115 10.04 -3.30 -9.39
C LEU A 115 9.93 -3.96 -10.77
N ALA A 116 10.28 -5.25 -10.86
CA ALA A 116 10.11 -6.02 -12.08
C ALA A 116 8.62 -6.17 -12.45
N LEU A 117 7.73 -6.41 -11.48
CA LEU A 117 6.29 -6.44 -11.70
C LEU A 117 5.77 -5.09 -12.20
N ALA A 118 6.18 -3.99 -11.57
CA ALA A 118 5.79 -2.64 -11.94
C ALA A 118 6.20 -2.29 -13.38
N ALA A 119 7.40 -2.70 -13.80
CA ALA A 119 7.87 -2.53 -15.16
C ALA A 119 7.07 -3.37 -16.16
N ARG A 120 6.88 -4.67 -15.91
CA ARG A 120 6.12 -5.57 -16.79
C ARG A 120 4.65 -5.16 -16.92
N SER A 121 4.08 -4.67 -15.82
CA SER A 121 2.68 -4.28 -15.74
C SER A 121 2.45 -2.83 -16.10
N SER A 122 3.50 -2.01 -16.31
CA SER A 122 3.38 -0.57 -16.62
C SER A 122 2.69 0.27 -15.53
N PHE A 123 2.91 -0.02 -14.25
CA PHE A 123 2.24 0.65 -13.12
C PHE A 123 2.35 2.18 -13.14
N HIS A 124 3.39 2.74 -13.76
CA HIS A 124 3.58 4.18 -13.88
C HIS A 124 2.36 4.93 -14.45
N SER A 125 1.51 4.29 -15.27
CA SER A 125 0.39 4.94 -15.96
C SER A 125 -0.99 4.70 -15.34
N HIS A 126 -1.16 3.70 -14.47
CA HIS A 126 -2.51 3.27 -14.05
C HIS A 126 -2.60 2.68 -12.65
N LEU A 127 -1.50 2.43 -11.93
CA LEU A 127 -1.61 2.01 -10.54
C LEU A 127 -1.96 3.24 -9.70
N LEU A 128 -3.21 3.30 -9.23
CA LEU A 128 -3.75 4.44 -8.49
C LEU A 128 -3.62 4.25 -6.98
N ARG A 129 -3.67 3.00 -6.51
CA ARG A 129 -3.72 2.68 -5.07
C ARG A 129 -2.68 1.64 -4.70
N LEU A 130 -1.89 1.93 -3.67
CA LEU A 130 -0.87 1.03 -3.13
C LEU A 130 -1.00 0.97 -1.60
N HIS A 131 -1.45 -0.17 -1.09
CA HIS A 131 -1.62 -0.39 0.34
C HIS A 131 -0.62 -1.44 0.82
N LEU A 132 0.22 -1.07 1.79
CA LEU A 132 1.27 -1.91 2.36
C LEU A 132 1.07 -2.03 3.87
N TRP A 133 0.22 -2.96 4.27
CA TRP A 133 -0.14 -3.20 5.66
C TRP A 133 0.77 -4.24 6.29
N HIS A 134 1.41 -3.88 7.41
CA HIS A 134 2.32 -4.78 8.13
C HIS A 134 3.47 -5.33 7.27
N VAL A 135 3.91 -4.56 6.26
CA VAL A 135 5.05 -4.89 5.39
C VAL A 135 6.30 -4.15 5.86
N VAL A 136 7.38 -4.89 6.14
CA VAL A 136 8.69 -4.32 6.46
C VAL A 136 9.40 -3.95 5.15
N ILE A 137 9.30 -2.68 4.81
CA ILE A 137 10.01 -2.00 3.74
C ILE A 137 10.95 -0.95 4.37
N THR A 138 12.04 -0.57 3.72
CA THR A 138 12.86 0.57 4.18
C THR A 138 12.40 1.87 3.50
N GLU A 139 12.68 3.02 4.12
CA GLU A 139 12.35 4.33 3.52
C GLU A 139 12.95 4.48 2.11
N ALA A 140 14.19 4.05 1.90
CA ALA A 140 14.84 4.12 0.59
C ALA A 140 14.12 3.26 -0.47
N GLU A 141 13.73 2.03 -0.11
CA GLU A 141 12.99 1.15 -1.00
C GLU A 141 11.59 1.69 -1.31
N LEU A 142 10.92 2.30 -0.31
CA LEU A 142 9.64 2.97 -0.51
C LEU A 142 9.77 4.17 -1.45
N LEU A 143 10.79 5.02 -1.28
CA LEU A 143 11.00 6.16 -2.17
C LEU A 143 11.34 5.73 -3.61
N GLU A 144 12.22 4.74 -3.79
CA GLU A 144 12.47 4.12 -5.10
C GLU A 144 11.18 3.55 -5.69
N CYS A 145 10.34 3.01 -4.82
CA CYS A 145 9.03 2.55 -5.21
C CYS A 145 8.19 3.71 -5.77
N LEU A 146 7.89 4.71 -4.96
CA LEU A 146 7.03 5.84 -5.33
C LEU A 146 7.55 6.61 -6.57
N ALA A 147 8.87 6.64 -6.80
CA ALA A 147 9.48 7.30 -7.95
C ALA A 147 9.01 6.78 -9.32
N VAL A 148 8.64 5.49 -9.43
CA VAL A 148 8.18 4.91 -10.70
C VAL A 148 6.65 4.87 -10.84
N ARG A 149 5.91 5.58 -9.96
CA ARG A 149 4.43 5.58 -9.90
C ARG A 149 3.84 6.99 -9.86
N PRO A 150 4.06 7.82 -10.90
CA PRO A 150 3.53 9.18 -10.91
C PRO A 150 2.00 9.27 -10.93
N SER A 151 1.31 8.19 -11.29
CA SER A 151 -0.16 8.10 -11.32
C SER A 151 -0.79 7.77 -9.96
N LEU A 152 -0.01 7.44 -8.93
CA LEU A 152 -0.53 7.03 -7.62
C LEU A 152 -1.33 8.17 -6.97
N GLU A 153 -2.53 7.84 -6.52
CA GLU A 153 -3.50 8.72 -5.87
C GLU A 153 -3.65 8.38 -4.38
N GLN A 154 -3.48 7.11 -4.00
CA GLN A 154 -3.62 6.64 -2.62
C GLN A 154 -2.43 5.76 -2.20
N LEU A 155 -1.89 6.05 -1.02
CA LEU A 155 -0.79 5.29 -0.41
C LEU A 155 -1.13 4.98 1.05
N THR A 156 -0.99 3.71 1.42
CA THR A 156 -1.09 3.30 2.82
C THR A 156 0.14 2.51 3.27
N ILE A 157 0.70 2.85 4.43
CA ILE A 157 1.90 2.23 4.99
C ILE A 157 1.82 2.07 6.51
N SER A 158 2.59 1.13 7.07
CA SER A 158 2.69 0.94 8.53
C SER A 158 4.12 1.07 9.05
N ASP A 159 4.27 1.69 10.22
CA ASP A 159 5.40 1.48 11.14
C ASP A 159 5.26 0.11 11.84
N HIS A 160 6.36 -0.37 12.45
CA HIS A 160 6.40 -1.67 13.11
C HIS A 160 7.04 -1.59 14.49
N LEU A 161 6.36 -2.13 15.51
CA LEU A 161 6.90 -2.27 16.85
C LEU A 161 8.03 -3.32 16.90
N ALA A 162 8.97 -3.15 17.83
CA ALA A 162 10.11 -4.05 17.99
C ALA A 162 9.70 -5.50 18.27
N GLU A 163 8.63 -5.70 19.04
CA GLU A 163 8.10 -7.03 19.40
C GLU A 163 7.71 -7.87 18.17
N TYR A 164 7.39 -7.20 17.08
CA TYR A 164 6.88 -7.77 15.84
C TYR A 164 7.94 -7.97 14.77
N ASN A 165 9.13 -7.41 14.99
CA ASN A 165 10.21 -7.39 14.03
C ASN A 165 11.57 -7.73 14.70
N GLY A 166 11.60 -8.86 15.43
CA GLY A 166 12.85 -9.41 15.96
C GLY A 166 13.62 -8.49 16.91
N GLY A 167 12.91 -7.60 17.62
CA GLY A 167 13.49 -6.65 18.57
C GLY A 167 13.90 -5.30 17.97
N THR A 168 13.62 -5.03 16.69
CA THR A 168 13.96 -3.76 16.04
C THR A 168 12.71 -3.03 15.57
N GLU A 169 12.48 -1.83 16.08
CA GLU A 169 11.42 -0.95 15.56
C GLU A 169 11.77 -0.50 14.13
N VAL A 170 10.77 -0.48 13.26
CA VAL A 170 10.91 0.06 11.90
C VAL A 170 9.95 1.22 11.75
N GLN A 171 10.51 2.40 11.49
CA GLN A 171 9.76 3.62 11.31
C GLN A 171 9.81 4.02 9.82
N MET A 172 8.65 3.95 9.17
CA MET A 172 8.41 4.35 7.78
C MET A 172 7.77 5.73 7.70
N VAL A 173 6.94 6.07 8.67
CA VAL A 173 6.29 7.37 8.75
C VAL A 173 7.25 8.36 9.42
N THR A 174 8.10 8.96 8.60
CA THR A 174 9.15 9.89 9.02
C THR A 174 8.93 11.29 8.45
N GLU A 175 9.54 12.29 9.08
CA GLU A 175 9.60 13.66 8.54
C GLU A 175 10.25 13.71 7.15
N ARG A 176 11.22 12.83 6.89
CA ARG A 176 11.90 12.75 5.60
C ARG A 176 10.98 12.20 4.52
N LEU A 177 10.15 11.21 4.83
CA LEU A 177 9.13 10.72 3.91
C LEU A 177 8.14 11.85 3.58
N PHE A 178 7.60 12.54 4.60
CA PHE A 178 6.69 13.65 4.36
C PHE A 178 7.33 14.74 3.51
N ALA A 179 8.55 15.16 3.83
CA ALA A 179 9.28 16.16 3.04
C ALA A 179 9.49 15.71 1.58
N ALA A 180 9.76 14.42 1.34
CA ALA A 180 9.91 13.86 0.00
C ALA A 180 8.57 13.81 -0.77
N LEU A 181 7.44 13.67 -0.05
CA LEU A 181 6.09 13.71 -0.60
C LEU A 181 5.50 15.13 -0.64
N THR A 182 6.14 16.13 -0.06
CA THR A 182 5.67 17.52 -0.15
C THR A 182 5.95 18.06 -1.55
N LEU A 183 4.92 18.61 -2.19
CA LEU A 183 5.09 19.23 -3.51
C LEU A 183 5.82 20.56 -3.36
N PRO A 184 6.79 20.86 -4.24
CA PRO A 184 7.43 22.17 -4.23
C PRO A 184 6.37 23.25 -4.44
N ALA A 185 6.44 24.32 -3.65
CA ALA A 185 5.57 25.47 -3.84
C ALA A 185 5.70 25.94 -5.29
N ALA A 186 4.57 26.02 -6.00
CA ALA A 186 4.56 26.59 -7.33
C ALA A 186 4.89 28.07 -7.23
N THR A 187 6.17 28.41 -7.29
CA THR A 187 6.60 29.79 -7.36
C THR A 187 6.22 30.31 -8.74
N ASP A 188 5.36 31.33 -8.80
CA ASP A 188 4.91 32.01 -10.02
C ASP A 188 6.05 32.75 -10.77
N SER A 189 7.30 32.53 -10.37
CA SER A 189 8.46 33.31 -10.78
C SER A 189 9.42 32.42 -11.57
N THR A 190 9.57 32.79 -12.85
CA THR A 190 10.74 32.63 -13.73
C THR A 190 11.65 31.43 -13.43
N PRO A 191 11.84 30.49 -14.38
CA PRO A 191 12.73 29.35 -14.18
C PRO A 191 14.15 29.85 -13.96
N ASP A 192 14.57 29.93 -12.70
CA ASP A 192 15.99 29.98 -12.38
C ASP A 192 16.57 28.64 -12.80
N ALA A 193 17.55 28.70 -13.71
CA ALA A 193 18.10 27.55 -14.41
C ALA A 193 18.83 26.54 -13.50
N ASP A 194 18.89 26.80 -12.20
CA ASP A 194 19.55 25.97 -11.18
C ASP A 194 18.56 25.38 -10.14
N ALA A 195 17.25 25.53 -10.33
CA ALA A 195 16.27 24.85 -9.47
C ALA A 195 16.36 23.33 -9.69
N ASP A 196 16.55 22.60 -8.58
CA ASP A 196 16.65 21.14 -8.53
C ASP A 196 15.55 20.50 -9.39
N THR A 197 15.96 19.86 -10.50
CA THR A 197 15.05 19.36 -11.56
C THR A 197 14.43 18.01 -11.21
N THR A 198 14.55 17.59 -9.95
CA THR A 198 14.01 16.32 -9.50
C THR A 198 12.48 16.35 -9.60
N PRO A 199 11.86 15.49 -10.43
CA PRO A 199 10.41 15.49 -10.58
C PRO A 199 9.74 15.14 -9.24
N PRO A 200 8.60 15.75 -8.92
CA PRO A 200 7.90 15.48 -7.67
C PRO A 200 7.49 14.01 -7.57
N LEU A 201 7.65 13.42 -6.38
CA LEU A 201 7.20 12.07 -6.11
C LEU A 201 5.67 12.03 -6.01
N VAL A 202 5.06 11.06 -6.68
CA VAL A 202 3.62 10.77 -6.66
C VAL A 202 2.77 12.05 -6.71
N PRO A 203 2.87 12.87 -7.77
CA PRO A 203 2.26 14.20 -7.80
C PRO A 203 0.74 14.19 -7.64
N ARG A 204 0.09 13.06 -7.92
CA ARG A 204 -1.36 12.89 -7.84
C ARG A 204 -1.86 12.35 -6.50
N LEU A 205 -0.99 12.16 -5.51
CA LEU A 205 -1.35 11.65 -4.19
C LEU A 205 -2.33 12.59 -3.48
N THR A 206 -3.54 12.09 -3.20
CA THR A 206 -4.62 12.79 -2.49
C THR A 206 -5.03 12.09 -1.20
N SER A 207 -4.82 10.77 -1.08
CA SER A 207 -5.11 10.02 0.13
C SER A 207 -3.85 9.37 0.69
N PHE A 208 -3.62 9.57 1.99
CA PHE A 208 -2.51 8.97 2.70
C PHE A 208 -2.99 8.28 3.99
N GLY A 209 -2.94 6.96 4.01
CA GLY A 209 -3.17 6.17 5.22
C GLY A 209 -1.85 5.84 5.91
N CYS A 210 -1.77 5.92 7.23
CA CYS A 210 -0.66 5.35 7.95
C CYS A 210 -0.98 4.80 9.33
N GLN A 211 -0.41 3.64 9.62
CA GLN A 211 -0.35 3.11 10.98
C GLN A 211 1.01 3.45 11.57
N THR A 212 1.10 4.22 12.65
CA THR A 212 2.35 4.89 13.02
C THR A 212 2.66 4.86 14.52
N LEU A 213 3.95 4.96 14.84
CA LEU A 213 4.49 5.23 16.18
C LEU A 213 4.42 6.72 16.55
N LEU A 214 3.88 7.58 15.66
CA LEU A 214 3.68 9.01 15.86
C LEU A 214 4.96 9.83 16.12
N LYS A 215 6.10 9.37 15.59
CA LYS A 215 7.44 9.99 15.77
C LYS A 215 7.78 10.97 14.63
N PHE A 216 6.90 11.92 14.34
CA PHE A 216 7.10 12.97 13.33
C PHE A 216 6.62 14.34 13.83
N ASN A 217 7.15 15.41 13.24
CA ASN A 217 6.75 16.78 13.51
C ASN A 217 5.44 17.16 12.78
N ASP A 218 4.47 17.68 13.53
CA ASP A 218 3.15 18.06 13.02
C ASP A 218 3.19 19.19 11.99
N ALA A 219 4.17 20.08 12.08
CA ALA A 219 4.34 21.14 11.07
C ALA A 219 4.76 20.54 9.71
N VAL A 220 5.64 19.53 9.72
CA VAL A 220 6.07 18.85 8.48
C VAL A 220 4.91 18.07 7.88
N PHE A 221 4.10 17.41 8.71
CA PHE A 221 2.89 16.73 8.27
C PHE A 221 1.86 17.72 7.69
N LEU A 222 1.66 18.87 8.34
CA LEU A 222 0.79 19.94 7.84
C LEU A 222 1.29 20.47 6.49
N ASP A 223 2.59 20.75 6.34
CA ASP A 223 3.18 21.23 5.08
C ASP A 223 2.95 20.25 3.93
N PHE A 224 3.08 18.95 4.21
CA PHE A 224 2.73 17.89 3.27
C PHE A 224 1.26 18.00 2.83
N LEU A 225 0.31 17.99 3.77
CA LEU A 225 -1.13 18.06 3.47
C LEU A 225 -1.51 19.34 2.70
N LEU A 226 -0.98 20.49 3.12
CA LEU A 226 -1.20 21.77 2.45
C LEU A 226 -0.71 21.75 1.00
N SER A 227 0.47 21.19 0.76
CA SER A 227 1.03 21.11 -0.59
C SER A 227 0.15 20.29 -1.54
N ARG A 228 -0.48 19.21 -1.02
CA ARG A 228 -1.42 18.37 -1.77
C ARG A 228 -2.74 19.09 -2.02
N TRP A 229 -3.29 19.73 -1.00
CA TRP A 229 -4.56 20.46 -1.11
C TRP A 229 -4.47 21.60 -2.12
N VAL A 230 -3.39 22.39 -2.09
CA VAL A 230 -3.14 23.45 -3.08
C VAL A 230 -3.08 22.88 -4.50
N ALA A 231 -2.47 21.70 -4.69
CA ALA A 231 -2.37 21.07 -6.00
C ALA A 231 -3.75 20.60 -6.52
N VAL A 232 -4.59 20.03 -5.65
CA VAL A 232 -5.97 19.63 -5.97
C VAL A 232 -6.81 20.85 -6.33
N GLU A 233 -6.79 21.91 -5.51
CA GLU A 233 -7.55 23.13 -5.78
C GLU A 233 -7.15 23.81 -7.09
N ARG A 234 -5.87 23.71 -7.48
CA ARG A 234 -5.35 24.29 -8.72
C ARG A 234 -5.79 23.51 -9.97
N ASP A 235 -5.87 22.19 -9.90
CA ASP A 235 -6.16 21.34 -11.05
C ASP A 235 -7.12 20.19 -10.70
N LYS A 236 -8.34 20.54 -10.28
CA LYS A 236 -9.40 19.57 -9.94
C LYS A 236 -9.63 18.53 -11.04
N SER A 237 -9.39 18.88 -12.31
CA SER A 237 -9.57 17.96 -13.45
C SER A 237 -8.54 16.82 -13.50
N ALA A 238 -7.39 16.98 -12.86
CA ALA A 238 -6.33 15.98 -12.82
C ALA A 238 -6.49 14.97 -11.68
N TYR A 239 -7.46 15.16 -10.77
CA TYR A 239 -7.70 14.29 -9.62
C TYR A 239 -9.06 13.62 -9.73
N SER A 240 -9.16 12.42 -9.17
CA SER A 240 -10.40 11.67 -9.02
C SER A 240 -11.28 12.27 -7.91
N ASP A 241 -10.64 12.79 -6.86
CA ASP A 241 -11.26 13.40 -5.70
C ASP A 241 -10.92 14.89 -5.59
N ASP A 242 -11.91 15.70 -5.18
CA ASP A 242 -11.76 17.15 -4.95
C ASP A 242 -11.24 17.47 -3.53
N PHE A 243 -10.73 16.48 -2.79
CA PHE A 243 -10.26 16.62 -1.43
C PHE A 243 -8.96 15.85 -1.17
N VAL A 244 -8.27 16.23 -0.11
CA VAL A 244 -7.11 15.52 0.44
C VAL A 244 -7.54 14.81 1.72
N ASP A 245 -7.18 13.55 1.84
CA ASP A 245 -7.47 12.73 2.99
C ASP A 245 -6.19 12.20 3.64
N ALA A 246 -6.21 12.15 4.97
CA ALA A 246 -5.18 11.50 5.74
C ALA A 246 -5.78 10.73 6.92
N GLU A 247 -5.53 9.44 6.93
CA GLU A 247 -5.97 8.54 7.98
C GLU A 247 -4.73 8.12 8.78
N VAL A 248 -4.67 8.54 10.04
CA VAL A 248 -3.52 8.30 10.92
C VAL A 248 -3.97 7.44 12.09
N TRP A 249 -3.64 6.16 12.01
CA TRP A 249 -3.87 5.20 13.08
C TRP A 249 -2.62 5.06 13.93
N TRP A 250 -2.73 5.16 15.24
CA TRP A 250 -1.58 4.97 16.11
C TRP A 250 -1.48 3.57 16.66
N LEU A 251 -0.24 3.08 16.73
CA LEU A 251 0.06 1.78 17.31
C LEU A 251 -0.18 1.76 18.83
N PRO A 252 -0.46 0.59 19.42
CA PRO A 252 -0.62 0.46 20.87
C PRO A 252 0.52 1.12 21.66
N GLY A 253 0.14 1.84 22.73
CA GLY A 253 1.08 2.57 23.58
C GLY A 253 1.61 3.90 23.01
N HIS A 254 1.23 4.27 21.78
CA HIS A 254 1.69 5.49 21.12
C HIS A 254 0.52 6.45 20.88
N GLN A 255 -0.12 6.93 21.94
CA GLN A 255 -1.18 7.95 21.80
C GLN A 255 -0.56 9.35 21.89
N ARG A 256 -0.86 10.21 20.91
CA ARG A 256 -0.67 11.66 21.04
C ARG A 256 -1.75 12.42 20.28
N GLU A 257 -2.04 13.62 20.75
CA GLU A 257 -2.82 14.59 19.99
C GLU A 257 -1.89 15.37 19.06
N LEU A 258 -2.43 15.83 17.93
CA LEU A 258 -1.76 16.82 17.09
C LEU A 258 -1.63 18.15 17.84
N ASP A 259 -0.62 18.94 17.49
CA ASP A 259 -0.48 20.32 17.96
C ASP A 259 -1.79 21.11 17.73
N PRO A 260 -2.35 21.77 18.75
CA PRO A 260 -3.62 22.48 18.63
C PRO A 260 -3.65 23.54 17.52
N ASN A 261 -2.52 24.16 17.21
CA ASN A 261 -2.43 25.14 16.11
C ASN A 261 -2.49 24.46 14.75
N VAL A 262 -1.92 23.26 14.62
CA VAL A 262 -2.04 22.44 13.41
C VAL A 262 -3.49 21.99 13.22
N CYS A 263 -4.14 21.50 14.28
CA CYS A 263 -5.57 21.18 14.27
C CYS A 263 -6.44 22.38 13.87
N ALA A 264 -6.22 23.54 14.48
CA ALA A 264 -6.96 24.75 14.17
C ALA A 264 -6.82 25.12 12.68
N ARG A 265 -5.60 25.02 12.15
CA ARG A 265 -5.33 25.33 10.74
C ARG A 265 -5.93 24.32 9.77
N LEU A 266 -5.95 23.03 10.11
CA LEU A 266 -6.62 22.00 9.30
C LEU A 266 -8.14 22.24 9.28
N ASN A 267 -8.73 22.62 10.41
CA ASN A 267 -10.17 22.91 10.50
C ASN A 267 -10.61 24.17 9.73
N GLU A 268 -9.68 25.07 9.38
CA GLU A 268 -9.95 26.25 8.56
C GLU A 268 -9.98 25.94 7.06
N LEU A 269 -9.53 24.75 6.64
CA LEU A 269 -9.35 24.39 5.23
C LEU A 269 -10.44 23.43 4.77
N ASP A 270 -11.37 23.96 3.98
CA ASP A 270 -12.36 23.14 3.28
C ASP A 270 -11.64 22.22 2.28
N GLY A 271 -11.83 20.90 2.43
CA GLY A 271 -11.26 19.90 1.52
C GLY A 271 -10.01 19.19 2.02
N ILE A 272 -9.59 19.39 3.27
CA ILE A 272 -8.66 18.47 3.95
C ILE A 272 -9.43 17.70 5.03
N ARG A 273 -9.35 16.37 4.98
CA ARG A 273 -9.92 15.47 5.99
C ARG A 273 -8.77 14.77 6.68
N VAL A 274 -8.83 14.75 8.01
CA VAL A 274 -7.81 14.07 8.80
C VAL A 274 -8.48 13.29 9.92
N ALA A 275 -8.36 11.97 9.84
CA ALA A 275 -8.83 11.06 10.88
C ALA A 275 -7.64 10.62 11.74
N PHE A 276 -7.82 10.72 13.07
CA PHE A 276 -6.84 10.29 14.06
C PHE A 276 -7.51 9.30 15.01
N GLY A 277 -6.98 8.09 15.08
CA GLY A 277 -7.58 7.05 15.91
C GLY A 277 -6.57 5.99 16.34
N PRO A 278 -6.93 5.15 17.33
CA PRO A 278 -6.17 3.93 17.57
C PRO A 278 -6.21 3.06 16.31
N ALA A 279 -5.13 2.34 16.03
CA ALA A 279 -5.23 1.18 15.17
C ALA A 279 -6.15 0.17 15.89
N ASP A 280 -7.39 0.05 15.43
CA ASP A 280 -8.31 -0.90 16.00
C ASP A 280 -7.94 -2.29 15.46
N ASP A 281 -7.42 -3.17 16.32
CA ASP A 281 -7.07 -4.55 15.95
C ASP A 281 -8.30 -5.33 15.41
N SER A 282 -9.51 -4.80 15.61
CA SER A 282 -10.77 -5.42 15.20
C SER A 282 -11.26 -5.03 13.80
N GLU A 283 -10.86 -3.88 13.24
CA GLU A 283 -11.44 -3.37 11.98
C GLU A 283 -10.67 -3.80 10.72
N LEU A 284 -9.39 -4.17 10.83
CA LEU A 284 -8.57 -4.63 9.68
C LEU A 284 -9.04 -5.97 9.07
N GLY A 285 -10.03 -6.63 9.67
CA GLY A 285 -10.61 -7.89 9.18
C GLY A 285 -12.11 -7.86 8.87
N GLU A 286 -12.88 -6.91 9.40
CA GLU A 286 -14.36 -6.99 9.38
C GLU A 286 -15.02 -6.12 8.29
N GLU A 287 -14.42 -5.00 7.86
CA GLU A 287 -15.06 -4.17 6.82
C GLU A 287 -15.09 -4.82 5.43
N ALA A 288 -14.12 -5.69 5.12
CA ALA A 288 -14.14 -6.50 3.90
C ALA A 288 -15.25 -7.58 3.91
N GLU A 289 -15.76 -7.98 5.08
CA GLU A 289 -16.87 -8.93 5.19
C GLU A 289 -18.23 -8.24 5.26
N ALA A 290 -18.31 -7.03 5.79
CA ALA A 290 -19.57 -6.30 6.01
C ALA A 290 -20.25 -5.80 4.72
N GLU A 291 -19.50 -5.45 3.67
CA GLU A 291 -20.10 -5.10 2.37
C GLU A 291 -20.46 -6.35 1.53
N SER A 292 -19.85 -7.52 1.77
CA SER A 292 -20.12 -8.75 1.01
C SER A 292 -21.41 -9.49 1.41
N LEU A 293 -22.02 -9.15 2.54
CA LEU A 293 -23.21 -9.82 3.08
C LEU A 293 -24.53 -9.04 2.91
N SER A 294 -24.51 -7.90 2.20
CA SER A 294 -25.71 -7.06 2.00
C SER A 294 -26.18 -6.92 0.54
N GLY A 295 -25.63 -7.70 -0.41
CA GLY A 295 -25.99 -7.70 -1.84
C GLY A 295 -26.59 -9.00 -2.35
#